data_AF-T1IC00-F1
#
_entry.id   AF-T1IC00-F1
#
_cell.length_a   1.000
_cell.length_b   1.000
_cell.length_c   1.000
_cell.angle_alpha   90.00
_cell.angle_beta   90.00
_cell.angle_gamma   90.00
#
_symmetry.space_group_name_H-M   'P 1'
#
loop_
_entity.id
_entity.type
_entity.pdbx_description
1 polymer ?
#
loop_
_entity_poly.entity_id
_entity_poly.type
_entity_poly.pdbx_seq_one_letter_code
_entity_poly.pdbx_strand_id
1 'polypeptide(L)'
;MRNQSLNDNCLDQMQELQDSIKLKFNSSVIRQFRVQIKDMEKALEQLTKDLESLHVATSCNSLSSPSEEISLREHLESFRSKTPEHCPSPVALPIEEVKILNEKLQRHARAQEVVIKKVKDQDIRMTNLTHFIEILDFKFTTEISFIVSLK
;
A
#
# COMPACT_ATOMS: atom_id res chain seq x y z
N MET A 1 36.92 -40.02 34.65
CA MET A 1 35.70 -39.35 35.14
C MET A 1 35.58 -37.88 34.70
N ARG A 2 36.65 -37.07 34.70
CA ARG A 2 36.56 -35.63 34.33
C ARG A 2 36.19 -35.34 32.85
N ASN A 3 36.56 -36.22 31.92
CA ASN A 3 36.20 -36.07 30.49
C ASN A 3 34.75 -36.43 30.15
N GLN A 4 34.09 -37.24 30.98
CA GLN A 4 32.69 -37.64 30.77
C GLN A 4 31.76 -36.47 31.07
N SER A 5 31.99 -35.80 32.21
CA SER A 5 31.27 -34.60 32.63
C SER A 5 31.40 -33.40 31.66
N LEU A 6 32.54 -33.25 30.97
CA LEU A 6 32.71 -32.21 29.94
C LEU A 6 31.90 -32.50 28.68
N ASN A 7 31.78 -33.78 28.33
CA ASN A 7 31.03 -34.21 27.15
C ASN A 7 29.52 -34.08 27.38
N ASP A 8 29.06 -34.42 28.60
CA ASP A 8 27.67 -34.24 29.02
C ASP A 8 27.26 -32.75 29.01
N ASN A 9 28.14 -31.87 29.53
CA ASN A 9 27.90 -30.42 29.53
C ASN A 9 27.82 -29.81 28.11
N CYS A 10 28.62 -30.31 27.16
CA CYS A 10 28.58 -29.89 25.76
C CYS A 10 27.28 -30.34 25.07
N LEU A 11 26.83 -31.56 25.35
CA LEU A 11 25.55 -32.09 24.86
C LEU A 11 24.37 -31.27 25.38
N ASP A 12 24.38 -30.94 26.68
CA ASP A 12 23.33 -30.13 27.30
C ASP A 12 23.27 -28.72 26.69
N GLN A 13 24.42 -28.07 26.46
CA GLN A 13 24.48 -26.77 25.79
C GLN A 13 23.97 -26.82 24.34
N MET A 14 24.29 -27.88 23.59
CA MET A 14 23.75 -28.06 22.24
C MET A 14 22.23 -28.27 22.25
N GLN A 15 21.72 -29.02 23.21
CA GLN A 15 20.29 -29.27 23.36
C GLN A 15 19.55 -27.97 23.70
N GLU A 16 20.09 -27.17 24.62
CA GLU A 16 19.53 -25.88 25.01
C GLU A 16 19.56 -24.86 23.85
N LEU A 17 20.64 -24.84 23.05
CA LEU A 17 20.70 -24.07 21.81
C LEU A 17 19.65 -24.56 20.80
N GLN A 18 19.52 -25.87 20.61
CA GLN A 18 18.54 -26.44 19.68
C GLN A 18 17.10 -26.12 20.10
N ASP A 19 16.80 -26.19 21.40
CA ASP A 19 15.48 -25.89 21.93
C ASP A 19 15.21 -24.39 21.91
N SER A 20 16.20 -23.54 22.19
CA SER A 20 16.07 -22.08 22.02
C SER A 20 15.85 -21.67 20.55
N ILE A 21 16.47 -22.37 19.59
CA ILE A 21 16.21 -22.19 18.16
C ILE A 21 14.78 -22.66 17.84
N LYS A 22 14.35 -23.84 18.28
CA LYS A 22 12.97 -24.31 18.06
C LYS A 22 11.92 -23.40 18.71
N LEU A 23 12.21 -22.81 19.87
CA LEU A 23 11.35 -21.86 20.57
C LEU A 23 11.26 -20.53 19.82
N LYS A 24 12.40 -20.01 19.33
CA LYS A 24 12.48 -18.77 18.53
C LYS A 24 11.87 -18.94 17.13
N PHE A 25 11.98 -20.13 16.54
CA PHE A 25 11.35 -20.51 15.29
C PHE A 25 10.11 -21.36 15.55
N ASN A 26 9.19 -20.86 16.39
CA ASN A 26 7.93 -21.53 16.62
C ASN A 26 7.20 -21.63 15.26
N SER A 27 7.26 -22.81 14.67
CA SER A 27 6.84 -23.10 13.30
C SER A 27 5.39 -22.68 13.04
N SER A 28 4.56 -22.68 14.09
CA SER A 28 3.18 -22.19 14.08
C SER A 28 3.09 -20.67 13.89
N VAL A 29 3.90 -19.91 14.63
CA VAL A 29 3.97 -18.44 14.58
C VAL A 29 4.44 -17.97 13.21
N ILE A 30 5.46 -18.60 12.64
CA ILE A 30 5.95 -18.26 11.30
C ILE A 30 4.90 -18.57 10.22
N ARG A 31 4.18 -19.70 10.32
CA ARG A 31 3.05 -20.00 9.45
C ARG A 31 1.94 -18.94 9.57
N GLN A 32 1.62 -18.53 10.80
CA GLN A 32 0.62 -17.48 11.04
C GLN A 32 1.04 -16.14 10.43
N PHE A 33 2.32 -15.76 10.54
CA PHE A 33 2.84 -14.57 9.89
C PHE A 33 2.72 -14.64 8.36
N ARG A 34 3.04 -15.78 7.74
CA ARG A 34 2.85 -15.94 6.28
C ARG A 34 1.40 -15.76 5.86
N VAL A 35 0.44 -16.27 6.64
CA VAL A 35 -0.99 -16.07 6.35
C VAL A 35 -1.36 -14.60 6.46
N GLN A 36 -0.98 -13.94 7.57
CA GLN A 36 -1.27 -12.51 7.77
C GLN A 36 -0.67 -11.64 6.67
N ILE A 37 0.59 -11.88 6.28
CA ILE A 37 1.24 -11.16 5.18
C ILE A 37 0.46 -11.33 3.88
N LYS A 38 0.05 -12.55 3.54
CA LYS A 38 -0.75 -12.83 2.33
C LYS A 38 -2.11 -12.13 2.34
N ASP A 39 -2.74 -11.98 3.49
CA ASP A 39 -4.02 -11.29 3.60
C ASP A 39 -3.85 -9.77 3.48
N MET A 40 -2.80 -9.20 4.09
CA MET A 40 -2.43 -7.79 3.90
C MET A 40 -2.10 -7.49 2.43
N GLU A 41 -1.38 -8.39 1.76
CA GLU A 41 -1.07 -8.28 0.33
C GLU A 41 -2.34 -8.21 -0.54
N LYS A 42 -3.35 -9.04 -0.25
CA LYS A 42 -4.63 -9.02 -0.99
C LYS A 42 -5.41 -7.74 -0.72
N ALA A 43 -5.44 -7.28 0.53
CA ALA A 43 -6.12 -6.06 0.91
C ALA A 43 -5.50 -4.84 0.19
N LEU A 44 -4.17 -4.72 0.20
CA LEU A 44 -3.47 -3.65 -0.51
C LEU A 44 -3.69 -3.69 -2.02
N GLU A 45 -3.70 -4.87 -2.61
CA GLU A 45 -3.99 -5.03 -4.04
C GLU A 45 -5.40 -4.55 -4.39
N GLN A 46 -6.41 -4.91 -3.58
CA GLN A 46 -7.79 -4.45 -3.78
C GLN A 46 -7.90 -2.93 -3.63
N LEU A 47 -7.36 -2.37 -2.54
CA LEU A 47 -7.39 -0.93 -2.30
C LEU A 47 -6.65 -0.14 -3.38
N THR A 48 -5.56 -0.69 -3.92
CA THR A 48 -4.83 -0.06 -5.04
C THR A 48 -5.69 -0.02 -6.30
N LYS A 49 -6.34 -1.14 -6.65
CA LYS A 49 -7.27 -1.19 -7.79
C LYS A 49 -8.45 -0.23 -7.63
N ASP A 50 -8.99 -0.10 -6.42
CA ASP A 50 -10.09 0.82 -6.16
C ASP A 50 -9.65 2.28 -6.41
N LEU A 51 -8.46 2.68 -5.93
CA LEU A 51 -7.90 4.01 -6.19
C LEU A 51 -7.60 4.26 -7.67
N GLU A 52 -7.01 3.28 -8.36
CA GLU A 52 -6.74 3.35 -9.81
C GLU A 52 -8.03 3.41 -10.63
N SER A 53 -9.08 2.69 -10.23
CA SER A 53 -10.38 2.73 -10.91
C SER A 53 -11.06 4.10 -10.79
N LEU A 54 -10.92 4.77 -9.64
CA LEU A 54 -11.38 6.15 -9.44
C LEU A 54 -10.63 7.13 -10.36
N HIS A 55 -9.35 6.85 -10.66
CA HIS A 55 -8.58 7.61 -11.65
C HIS A 55 -9.18 7.42 -13.04
N VAL A 56 -9.36 6.18 -13.52
CA VAL A 56 -9.91 5.89 -14.86
C VAL A 56 -11.30 6.48 -15.06
N ALA A 57 -12.22 6.29 -14.10
CA ALA A 57 -13.59 6.80 -14.20
C ALA A 57 -13.66 8.34 -14.26
N THR A 58 -12.65 9.04 -13.74
CA THR A 58 -12.60 10.51 -13.81
C THR A 58 -11.82 11.03 -15.02
N SER A 59 -10.79 10.28 -15.48
CA SER A 59 -9.97 10.66 -16.64
C SER A 59 -10.76 10.66 -17.96
N CYS A 60 -11.94 10.04 -18.00
CA CYS A 60 -12.90 10.17 -19.10
C CYS A 60 -13.36 11.62 -19.37
N ASN A 61 -13.19 12.54 -18.41
CA ASN A 61 -13.60 13.95 -18.52
C ASN A 61 -12.44 14.93 -18.73
N SER A 62 -11.19 14.45 -18.84
CA SER A 62 -10.00 15.29 -19.01
C SER A 62 -9.40 15.06 -20.40
N LEU A 63 -9.53 16.04 -21.29
CA LEU A 63 -8.97 16.04 -22.66
C LEU A 63 -7.44 16.20 -22.70
N SER A 64 -6.71 15.38 -21.95
CA SER A 64 -5.26 15.22 -22.12
C SER A 64 -4.97 13.73 -22.27
N SER A 65 -4.44 13.35 -23.44
CA SER A 65 -4.06 11.97 -23.76
C SER A 65 -3.17 11.37 -22.66
N PRO A 66 -3.37 10.10 -22.27
CA PRO A 66 -2.45 9.44 -21.35
C PRO A 66 -1.20 9.04 -22.14
N SER A 67 -0.11 9.78 -21.95
CA SER A 67 1.23 9.29 -22.28
C SER A 67 1.79 8.59 -21.05
N GLU A 68 1.45 7.32 -20.84
CA GLU A 68 2.21 6.46 -19.92
C GLU A 68 2.19 5.01 -20.41
N GLU A 69 3.37 4.52 -20.76
CA GLU A 69 3.63 3.14 -21.15
C GLU A 69 3.43 2.22 -19.93
N ILE A 70 2.25 1.59 -19.84
CA ILE A 70 2.01 0.53 -18.86
C ILE A 70 2.87 -0.67 -19.28
N SER A 71 3.97 -0.90 -18.57
CA SER A 71 4.81 -2.08 -18.78
C SER A 71 4.02 -3.35 -18.41
N LEU A 72 3.40 -3.98 -19.41
CA LEU A 72 2.65 -5.25 -19.28
C LEU A 72 3.51 -6.43 -18.81
N ARG A 73 4.82 -6.24 -18.62
CA ARG A 73 5.76 -7.29 -18.23
C ARG A 73 5.61 -7.71 -16.77
N GLU A 74 5.16 -6.81 -15.88
CA GLU A 74 4.98 -7.10 -14.45
C GLU A 74 3.73 -7.96 -14.16
N HIS A 75 2.70 -7.87 -15.01
CA HIS A 75 1.47 -8.67 -14.88
C HIS A 75 1.66 -10.17 -15.09
N LEU A 76 2.72 -10.59 -15.80
CA LEU A 76 2.98 -12.00 -16.10
C LEU A 76 3.64 -12.75 -14.93
N GLU A 77 4.31 -12.05 -14.01
CA GLU A 77 4.99 -12.68 -12.87
C GLU A 77 4.00 -13.04 -11.74
N SER A 78 2.87 -12.32 -11.64
CA SER A 78 1.79 -12.61 -10.68
C SER A 78 1.12 -13.98 -10.87
N PHE A 79 1.26 -14.59 -12.07
CA PHE A 79 0.66 -15.87 -12.42
C PHE A 79 1.61 -17.07 -12.36
N ARG A 80 2.89 -16.91 -11.98
CA ARG A 80 3.79 -18.05 -11.85
C ARG A 80 3.49 -18.87 -10.58
N SER A 81 2.59 -19.82 -10.79
CA SER A 81 2.55 -21.18 -10.25
C SER A 81 2.77 -21.35 -8.75
N LYS A 82 1.65 -21.64 -8.07
CA LYS A 82 1.60 -22.34 -6.78
C LYS A 82 2.28 -23.71 -6.93
N THR A 83 3.49 -23.87 -6.43
CA THR A 83 4.01 -25.20 -6.10
C THR A 83 3.27 -25.67 -4.83
N PRO A 84 2.65 -26.86 -4.81
CA PRO A 84 2.09 -27.41 -3.59
C PRO A 84 3.23 -27.68 -2.60
N GLU A 85 3.33 -26.85 -1.57
CA GLU A 85 4.28 -27.00 -0.46
C GLU A 85 3.85 -28.21 0.39
N HIS A 86 4.19 -29.42 -0.05
CA HIS A 86 4.08 -30.64 0.76
C HIS A 86 5.46 -31.29 0.97
N CYS A 87 6.43 -30.48 1.37
CA CYS A 87 7.69 -30.95 1.94
C CYS A 87 7.84 -30.35 3.35
N PRO A 88 8.20 -31.12 4.38
CA PRO A 88 8.58 -30.59 5.68
C PRO A 88 9.98 -29.96 5.57
N SER A 89 10.07 -28.85 4.83
CA SER A 89 11.25 -28.00 4.76
C SER A 89 11.38 -27.22 6.07
N PRO A 90 12.60 -26.97 6.59
CA PRO A 90 12.78 -26.13 7.77
C PRO A 90 12.03 -24.81 7.57
N VAL A 91 11.24 -24.43 8.58
CA VAL A 91 10.37 -23.26 8.52
C VAL A 91 11.21 -22.01 8.41
N ALA A 92 11.43 -21.58 7.16
CA ALA A 92 12.20 -20.39 6.84
C ALA A 92 11.44 -19.12 7.25
N LEU A 93 12.17 -18.05 7.53
CA LEU A 93 11.57 -16.73 7.74
C LEU A 93 10.86 -16.27 6.47
N PRO A 94 9.73 -15.56 6.58
CA PRO A 94 8.92 -15.14 5.43
C PRO A 94 9.49 -13.90 4.73
N ILE A 95 10.79 -13.91 4.40
CA ILE A 95 11.51 -12.75 3.87
C ILE A 95 10.94 -12.33 2.51
N GLU A 96 10.64 -13.31 1.65
CA GLU A 96 10.10 -13.05 0.32
C GLU A 96 8.68 -12.49 0.39
N GLU A 97 7.81 -13.04 1.25
CA GLU A 97 6.46 -12.50 1.44
C GLU A 97 6.49 -11.07 1.99
N VAL A 98 7.40 -10.76 2.92
CA VAL A 98 7.59 -9.38 3.42
C VAL A 98 8.05 -8.45 2.30
N LYS A 99 8.97 -8.90 1.43
CA LYS A 99 9.44 -8.11 0.30
C LYS A 99 8.31 -7.78 -0.68
N ILE A 100 7.50 -8.78 -1.06
CA ILE A 100 6.34 -8.61 -1.94
C ILE A 100 5.32 -7.65 -1.30
N LEU A 101 5.04 -7.81 -0.01
CA LEU A 101 4.15 -6.90 0.71
C LEU A 101 4.66 -5.46 0.70
N ASN A 102 5.97 -5.26 0.89
CA ASN A 102 6.59 -3.94 0.84
C ASN A 102 6.46 -3.30 -0.56
N GLU A 103 6.66 -4.07 -1.63
CA GLU A 103 6.45 -3.59 -3.00
C GLU A 103 4.99 -3.17 -3.25
N LYS A 104 4.02 -3.96 -2.78
CA LYS A 104 2.58 -3.62 -2.82
C LYS A 104 2.24 -2.37 -2.02
N LEU A 105 2.83 -2.21 -0.83
CA LEU A 105 2.63 -1.03 0.01
C LEU A 105 3.15 0.23 -0.68
N GLN A 106 4.32 0.15 -1.32
CA GLN A 106 4.88 1.26 -2.09
C GLN A 106 4.00 1.63 -3.29
N ARG A 107 3.44 0.65 -4.01
CA ARG A 107 2.44 0.90 -5.06
C ARG A 107 1.21 1.62 -4.51
N HIS A 108 0.66 1.14 -3.41
CA HIS A 108 -0.50 1.75 -2.77
C HIS A 108 -0.23 3.21 -2.34
N ALA A 109 0.94 3.49 -1.76
CA ALA A 109 1.33 4.85 -1.36
C ALA A 109 1.38 5.81 -2.55
N ARG A 110 1.91 5.38 -3.71
CA ARG A 110 1.89 6.17 -4.95
C ARG A 110 0.46 6.46 -5.42
N ALA A 111 -0.40 5.46 -5.41
CA ALA A 111 -1.82 5.64 -5.77
C ALA A 111 -2.53 6.64 -4.84
N GLN A 112 -2.25 6.59 -3.53
CA GLN A 112 -2.77 7.57 -2.57
C GLN A 112 -2.29 8.99 -2.85
N GLU A 113 -1.00 9.19 -3.14
CA GLU A 113 -0.43 10.51 -3.43
C GLU A 113 -1.12 11.19 -4.62
N VAL A 114 -1.42 10.42 -5.67
CA VAL A 114 -2.16 10.91 -6.85
C VAL A 114 -3.56 11.41 -6.45
N VAL A 115 -4.29 10.67 -5.62
CA VAL A 115 -5.63 11.06 -5.18
C VAL A 115 -5.58 12.28 -4.26
N ILE A 116 -4.63 12.34 -3.33
CA ILE A 116 -4.44 13.50 -2.44
C ILE A 116 -4.16 14.76 -3.26
N LYS A 117 -3.26 14.68 -4.26
CA LYS A 117 -2.97 15.82 -5.13
C LYS A 117 -4.23 16.31 -5.84
N LYS A 118 -5.05 15.39 -6.35
CA LYS A 118 -6.31 15.72 -7.04
C LYS A 118 -7.34 16.39 -6.13
N VAL A 119 -7.46 15.95 -4.88
CA VAL A 119 -8.33 16.62 -3.89
C VAL A 119 -7.87 18.06 -3.67
N LYS A 120 -6.57 18.27 -3.48
CA LYS A 120 -6.00 19.62 -3.35
C LYS A 120 -6.26 20.49 -4.59
N ASP A 121 -6.11 19.92 -5.78
CA ASP A 121 -6.41 20.63 -7.03
C ASP A 121 -7.90 20.99 -7.15
N GLN A 122 -8.79 20.13 -6.63
CA GLN A 122 -10.23 20.43 -6.52
C GLN A 122 -10.52 21.55 -5.53
N ASP A 123 -9.89 21.53 -4.35
CA ASP A 123 -10.05 22.56 -3.32
C ASP A 123 -9.61 23.94 -3.83
N ILE A 124 -8.49 23.99 -4.56
CA ILE A 124 -8.00 25.22 -5.21
C ILE A 124 -9.02 25.72 -6.24
N ARG A 125 -9.56 24.84 -7.09
CA ARG A 125 -10.59 25.22 -8.07
C ARG A 125 -11.86 25.75 -7.40
N MET A 126 -12.30 25.12 -6.31
CA MET A 126 -13.47 25.57 -5.56
C MET A 126 -13.24 26.94 -4.95
N THR A 127 -12.07 27.15 -4.32
CA THR A 127 -11.68 28.45 -3.76
C THR A 127 -11.70 29.55 -4.81
N ASN A 128 -11.15 29.29 -6.00
CA ASN A 128 -11.15 30.24 -7.11
C ASN A 128 -12.57 30.58 -7.61
N LEU A 129 -13.46 29.59 -7.69
CA LEU A 129 -14.86 29.80 -8.08
C LEU A 129 -15.62 30.61 -7.03
N THR A 130 -15.45 30.30 -5.75
CA THR A 130 -16.04 31.07 -4.65
C THR A 130 -15.60 32.53 -4.72
N HIS A 131 -14.29 32.78 -4.91
CA HIS A 131 -13.77 34.13 -5.05
C HIS A 131 -14.36 34.87 -6.26
N PHE A 132 -14.53 34.19 -7.38
CA PHE A 132 -15.16 34.78 -8.57
C PHE A 132 -16.62 35.16 -8.32
N ILE A 133 -17.38 34.32 -7.61
CA ILE A 133 -18.77 34.59 -7.22
C ILE A 133 -18.83 35.82 -6.30
N GLU A 134 -17.97 35.90 -5.28
CA GLU A 134 -17.91 37.05 -4.38
C GLU A 134 -17.64 38.37 -5.12
N ILE A 135 -16.75 38.35 -6.12
CA ILE A 135 -16.49 39.52 -6.97
C ILE A 135 -17.73 39.93 -7.76
N LEU A 136 -18.45 38.96 -8.34
CA LEU A 136 -19.66 39.24 -9.11
C LEU A 136 -20.76 39.82 -8.22
N ASP A 137 -20.97 39.24 -7.04
CA ASP A 137 -21.96 39.72 -6.07
C ASP A 137 -21.65 41.16 -5.63
N PHE A 138 -20.37 41.47 -5.38
CA PHE A 138 -19.95 42.83 -5.05
C PHE A 138 -20.22 43.83 -6.17
N LYS A 139 -19.89 43.47 -7.42
CA LYS A 139 -20.14 44.31 -8.59
C LYS A 139 -21.62 44.56 -8.79
N PHE A 140 -22.43 43.51 -8.73
CA PHE A 140 -23.87 43.59 -8.91
C PHE A 140 -24.53 44.45 -7.82
N THR A 141 -24.12 44.27 -6.57
CA THR A 141 -24.60 45.08 -5.43
C THR A 141 -24.25 46.56 -5.62
N THR A 142 -23.03 46.85 -6.09
CA THR A 142 -22.57 48.22 -6.34
C THR A 142 -23.34 48.88 -7.48
N GLU A 143 -23.55 48.16 -8.60
CA GLU A 143 -24.33 48.67 -9.73
C GLU A 143 -25.79 48.96 -9.35
N ILE A 144 -26.45 48.07 -8.60
CA ILE A 144 -27.81 48.30 -8.12
C ILE A 144 -27.85 49.54 -7.22
N SER A 145 -26.92 49.65 -6.26
CA SER A 145 -26.85 50.79 -5.33
C SER A 145 -26.67 52.12 -6.06
N PHE A 146 -25.85 52.12 -7.12
CA PHE A 146 -25.65 53.28 -7.98
C PHE A 146 -26.93 53.66 -8.73
N ILE A 147 -27.62 52.70 -9.35
CA ILE A 147 -28.89 52.93 -10.07
C ILE A 147 -29.97 53.49 -9.14
N VAL A 148 -30.09 52.94 -7.93
CA VAL A 148 -31.06 53.42 -6.93
C VAL A 148 -30.76 54.86 -6.50
N SER A 149 -29.48 55.23 -6.38
CA SER A 149 -29.06 56.58 -5.98
C SER A 149 -29.27 57.66 -7.04
N LEU A 150 -29.52 57.27 -8.30
CA LEU A 150 -29.80 58.18 -9.42
C LEU A 150 -31.29 58.49 -9.62
N LYS A 151 -32.19 57.84 -8.88
CA LYS A 151 -33.63 58.08 -8.89
C LYS A 151 -34.07 58.88 -7.67
#